data_AF-A0A3C0X044-F1
#
_entry.id   AF-A0A3C0X044-F1
#
_cell.length_a   1.000
_cell.length_b   1.000
_cell.length_c   1.000
_cell.angle_alpha   90.00
_cell.angle_beta   90.00
_cell.angle_gamma   90.00
#
_symmetry.space_group_name_H-M   'P 1'
#
loop_
_entity.id
_entity.type
_entity.pdbx_description
1 polymer ?
#
loop_
_entity_poly.entity_id
_entity_poly.type
_entity_poly.pdbx_seq_one_letter_code
_entity_poly.pdbx_strand_id
1 'polypeptide(L)'
;MLSPSTCKPCFDLHGKLYLPEDAPPRFPKLHENCACTVVWSESVKKGTCTFEGEKGIDVTLLNGNSLPKQYLTKKEAKKLGWNPSVMNLQQVTDKGIIGGDIYRNKEGKLPSADGRIWYEADINYTGGMRNSSRILYSNDGLAFVTYDHYFTFNQIF
;
A
#
# COMPACT_ATOMS: atom_id res chain seq x y z
N MET A 1 -7.01 -7.74 -17.13
CA MET A 1 -6.21 -6.51 -17.31
C MET A 1 -7.12 -5.38 -17.74
N LEU A 2 -6.77 -4.15 -17.40
CA LEU A 2 -7.51 -2.97 -17.83
C LEU A 2 -7.26 -2.69 -19.32
N SER A 3 -8.27 -2.13 -19.97
CA SER A 3 -8.23 -1.64 -21.35
C SER A 3 -8.74 -0.20 -21.40
N PRO A 4 -8.46 0.56 -22.48
CA PRO A 4 -9.06 1.88 -22.70
C PRO A 4 -10.60 1.88 -22.70
N SER A 5 -11.22 0.73 -22.98
CA SER A 5 -12.67 0.54 -22.96
C SER A 5 -13.24 0.12 -21.60
N THR A 6 -12.40 0.00 -20.56
CA THR A 6 -12.88 -0.40 -19.23
C THR A 6 -13.77 0.70 -18.65
N CYS A 7 -15.02 0.36 -18.35
CA CYS A 7 -15.94 1.30 -17.73
C CYS A 7 -15.51 1.65 -16.29
N LYS A 8 -15.98 2.80 -15.80
CA LYS A 8 -15.63 3.32 -14.48
C LYS A 8 -15.87 2.32 -13.33
N PRO A 9 -17.01 1.61 -13.23
CA PRO A 9 -17.22 0.63 -12.16
C PRO A 9 -16.20 -0.51 -12.16
N CYS A 10 -15.85 -1.04 -13.35
CA CYS A 10 -14.83 -2.09 -13.46
C CYS A 10 -13.43 -1.56 -13.12
N PHE A 11 -13.12 -0.32 -13.50
CA PHE A 11 -11.85 0.33 -13.17
C PHE A 11 -11.70 0.54 -11.67
N ASP A 12 -12.75 1.00 -10.99
CA ASP A 12 -12.72 1.26 -9.54
C ASP A 12 -12.53 -0.01 -8.71
N LEU A 13 -13.04 -1.15 -9.21
CA LEU A 13 -12.87 -2.46 -8.59
C LEU A 13 -11.55 -3.15 -8.95
N HIS A 14 -10.77 -2.58 -9.88
CA HIS A 14 -9.50 -3.19 -10.27
C HIS A 14 -8.50 -3.18 -9.11
N GLY A 15 -7.88 -4.34 -8.86
CA GLY A 15 -6.94 -4.52 -7.75
C GLY A 15 -7.61 -4.62 -6.38
N LYS A 16 -8.95 -4.64 -6.30
CA LYS A 16 -9.64 -4.90 -5.03
C LYS A 16 -9.38 -6.33 -4.57
N LEU A 17 -8.89 -6.45 -3.34
CA LEU A 17 -8.67 -7.70 -2.65
C LEU A 17 -9.87 -8.06 -1.79
N TYR A 18 -10.16 -9.36 -1.74
CA TYR A 18 -11.17 -9.97 -0.88
C TYR A 18 -10.47 -11.01 -0.01
N LEU A 19 -10.90 -11.15 1.23
CA LEU A 19 -10.53 -12.34 1.99
C LEU A 19 -11.20 -13.57 1.37
N PRO A 20 -10.60 -14.77 1.44
CA PRO A 20 -11.21 -15.98 0.88
C PRO A 20 -12.64 -16.22 1.38
N GLU A 21 -12.92 -15.90 2.64
CA GLU A 21 -14.24 -15.98 3.28
C GLU A 21 -15.22 -14.90 2.81
N ASP A 22 -14.72 -13.75 2.38
CA ASP A 22 -15.52 -12.62 1.86
C ASP A 22 -15.71 -12.69 0.34
N ALA A 23 -15.04 -13.64 -0.32
CA ALA A 23 -15.13 -13.81 -1.75
C ALA A 23 -16.54 -14.29 -2.12
N PRO A 24 -17.30 -13.56 -2.96
CA PRO A 24 -18.64 -13.97 -3.33
C PRO A 24 -18.60 -15.34 -4.06
N PRO A 25 -19.53 -16.26 -3.75
CA PRO A 25 -19.52 -17.64 -4.27
C PRO A 25 -19.66 -17.73 -5.79
N ARG A 26 -20.23 -16.70 -6.42
CA ARG A 26 -20.12 -16.40 -7.85
C ARG A 26 -19.90 -14.91 -7.98
N PHE A 27 -18.83 -14.49 -8.65
CA PHE A 27 -18.62 -13.07 -8.95
C PHE A 27 -19.69 -12.61 -9.93
N PRO A 28 -20.66 -11.79 -9.52
CA PRO A 28 -21.70 -11.36 -10.43
C PRO A 28 -21.08 -10.49 -11.51
N LYS A 29 -21.51 -10.69 -12.77
CA LYS A 29 -21.32 -9.65 -13.78
C LYS A 29 -21.93 -8.37 -13.20
N LEU A 30 -21.10 -7.36 -12.95
CA LEU A 30 -21.55 -6.11 -12.32
C LEU A 30 -22.63 -5.41 -13.16
N HIS A 31 -22.56 -5.59 -14.48
CA HIS A 31 -23.46 -5.03 -15.47
C HIS A 31 -23.35 -5.84 -16.77
N GLU A 32 -24.20 -5.50 -17.74
CA GLU A 32 -24.11 -6.05 -19.09
C GLU A 32 -22.72 -5.78 -19.70
N ASN A 33 -22.16 -6.76 -20.43
CA ASN A 33 -20.80 -6.73 -20.99
C ASN A 33 -19.64 -6.61 -19.98
N CYS A 34 -19.88 -6.88 -18.69
CA CYS A 34 -18.81 -6.97 -17.71
C CYS A 34 -17.88 -8.15 -18.02
N ALA A 35 -16.58 -7.86 -18.15
CA ALA A 35 -15.50 -8.83 -18.36
C ALA A 35 -14.58 -8.98 -17.13
N CYS A 36 -15.01 -8.50 -15.96
CA CYS A 36 -14.25 -8.66 -14.72
C CYS A 36 -14.12 -10.14 -14.36
N THR A 37 -12.93 -10.50 -13.92
CA THR A 37 -12.63 -11.79 -13.32
C THR A 37 -12.04 -11.56 -11.94
N VAL A 38 -12.19 -12.53 -11.06
CA VAL A 38 -11.44 -12.58 -9.81
C VAL A 38 -10.54 -13.79 -9.86
N VAL A 39 -9.30 -13.56 -9.47
CA VAL A 39 -8.21 -14.51 -9.51
C VAL A 39 -7.52 -14.47 -8.16
N TRP A 40 -6.77 -15.52 -7.84
CA TRP A 40 -5.87 -15.49 -6.70
C TRP A 40 -4.84 -14.37 -6.90
N SER A 41 -4.72 -13.50 -5.89
CA SER A 41 -3.72 -12.44 -5.91
C SER A 41 -2.32 -13.02 -5.72
N GLU A 42 -1.33 -12.40 -6.36
CA GLU A 42 0.06 -12.69 -6.06
C GLU A 42 0.41 -12.26 -4.63
N SER A 43 1.39 -12.96 -4.06
CA SER A 43 1.89 -12.70 -2.73
C SER A 43 3.40 -12.51 -2.77
N VAL A 44 3.91 -11.59 -1.95
CA VAL A 44 5.34 -11.29 -1.83
C VAL A 44 5.87 -11.95 -0.57
N LYS A 45 6.99 -12.65 -0.69
CA LYS A 45 7.65 -13.27 0.46
C LYS A 45 8.24 -12.18 1.35
N LYS A 46 8.08 -12.31 2.67
CA LYS A 46 8.82 -11.51 3.66
C LYS A 46 10.32 -11.55 3.35
N GLY A 47 10.97 -10.39 3.44
CA GLY A 47 12.38 -10.21 3.11
C GLY A 47 12.64 -9.95 1.61
N THR A 48 11.60 -9.84 0.77
CA THR A 48 11.75 -9.55 -0.66
C THR A 48 10.93 -8.35 -1.14
N CYS A 49 10.22 -7.66 -0.23
CA CYS A 49 9.36 -6.53 -0.59
C CYS A 49 10.14 -5.24 -0.91
N THR A 50 11.35 -5.12 -0.37
CA THR A 50 12.17 -3.90 -0.48
C THR A 50 13.55 -4.22 -1.03
N PHE A 51 14.25 -3.18 -1.50
CA PHE A 51 15.66 -3.31 -1.91
C PHE A 51 16.60 -3.66 -0.75
N GLU A 52 16.14 -3.53 0.51
CA GLU A 52 16.90 -3.88 1.71
C GLU A 52 16.80 -5.37 2.07
N GLY A 53 16.00 -6.15 1.34
CA GLY A 53 15.86 -7.59 1.51
C GLY A 53 15.45 -7.97 2.94
N GLU A 54 16.22 -8.86 3.58
CA GLU A 54 16.00 -9.32 4.97
C GLU A 54 16.13 -8.20 6.03
N LYS A 55 16.66 -7.03 5.66
CA LYS A 55 16.70 -5.84 6.54
C LYS A 55 15.55 -4.87 6.27
N GLY A 56 14.66 -5.22 5.36
CA GLY A 56 13.53 -4.41 4.94
C GLY A 56 12.50 -4.16 6.05
N ILE A 57 11.71 -3.12 5.82
CA ILE A 57 10.64 -2.72 6.72
C ILE A 57 9.55 -3.79 6.84
N ASP A 58 9.34 -4.59 5.80
CA ASP A 58 8.44 -5.74 5.80
C ASP A 58 8.84 -6.74 6.88
N VAL A 59 10.12 -7.11 6.97
CA VAL A 59 10.61 -8.02 8.02
C VAL A 59 10.35 -7.45 9.42
N THR A 60 10.62 -6.16 9.60
CA THR A 60 10.41 -5.46 10.87
C THR A 60 8.93 -5.50 11.30
N LEU A 61 8.03 -5.12 10.39
CA LEU A 61 6.59 -5.05 10.64
C LEU A 61 5.97 -6.43 10.87
N LEU A 62 6.31 -7.42 10.04
CA LEU A 62 5.77 -8.79 10.19
C LEU A 62 6.33 -9.51 11.43
N ASN A 63 7.44 -9.05 12.00
CA ASN A 63 7.93 -9.52 13.30
C ASN A 63 7.27 -8.79 14.49
N GLY A 64 6.26 -7.94 14.25
CA GLY A 64 5.52 -7.22 15.29
C GLY A 64 6.22 -5.98 15.84
N ASN A 65 7.28 -5.49 15.18
CA ASN A 65 7.99 -4.29 15.62
C ASN A 65 7.37 -3.04 14.99
N SER A 66 7.56 -1.89 15.66
CA SER A 66 7.14 -0.59 15.14
C SER A 66 8.01 -0.12 13.97
N LEU A 67 7.52 0.87 13.22
CA LEU A 67 8.30 1.55 12.18
C LEU A 67 9.67 2.02 12.75
N PRO A 68 10.78 1.80 12.03
CA PRO A 68 12.09 2.35 12.37
C PRO A 68 12.05 3.86 12.50
N LYS A 69 12.97 4.40 13.32
CA LYS A 69 13.06 5.84 13.63
C LYS A 69 13.37 6.74 12.43
N GLN A 70 13.76 6.16 11.29
CA GLN A 70 13.96 6.87 10.03
C GLN A 70 12.65 7.27 9.34
N TYR A 71 11.51 6.70 9.75
CA TYR A 71 10.22 7.11 9.23
C TYR A 71 9.70 8.34 9.95
N LEU A 72 9.20 9.30 9.17
CA LEU A 72 8.52 10.49 9.64
C LEU A 72 7.11 10.52 9.08
N THR A 73 6.13 10.84 9.91
CA THR A 73 4.80 11.16 9.41
C THR A 73 4.86 12.40 8.52
N LYS A 74 3.90 12.55 7.61
CA LYS A 74 3.76 13.75 6.78
C LYS A 74 3.71 15.02 7.63
N LYS A 75 3.12 14.95 8.82
CA LYS A 75 3.04 16.07 9.77
C LYS A 75 4.42 16.43 10.35
N GLU A 76 5.21 15.45 10.75
CA GLU A 76 6.56 15.67 11.27
C GLU A 76 7.49 16.22 10.21
N ALA A 77 7.49 15.63 9.01
CA ALA A 77 8.29 16.14 7.89
C ALA A 77 7.92 17.59 7.54
N LYS A 78 6.63 17.95 7.54
CA LYS A 78 6.18 19.34 7.31
C LYS A 78 6.70 20.31 8.37
N LYS A 79 6.79 19.89 9.64
CA LYS A 79 7.37 20.73 10.71
C LYS A 79 8.85 21.02 10.49
N LEU A 80 9.57 20.12 9.82
CA LEU A 80 10.97 20.33 9.42
C LEU A 80 11.11 21.24 8.18
N GLY A 81 9.99 21.64 7.55
CA GLY A 81 9.99 22.45 6.33
C GLY A 81 9.79 21.66 5.04
N TRP A 82 9.40 20.38 5.13
CA TRP A 82 9.09 19.59 3.93
C TRP A 82 7.89 20.17 3.18
N ASN A 83 8.12 20.48 1.91
CA ASN A 83 7.09 20.84 0.95
C ASN A 83 7.15 19.83 -0.23
N PRO A 84 6.11 18.97 -0.37
CA PRO A 84 6.10 17.95 -1.41
C PRO A 84 6.15 18.53 -2.83
N SER A 85 5.62 19.74 -3.05
CA SER A 85 5.58 20.38 -4.38
C SER A 85 6.95 20.80 -4.90
N VAL A 86 7.95 20.95 -4.02
CA VAL A 86 9.33 21.30 -4.40
C VAL A 86 10.32 20.18 -4.09
N MET A 87 9.83 19.00 -3.70
CA MET A 87 10.62 17.76 -3.55
C MET A 87 11.84 17.91 -2.60
N ASN A 88 11.71 18.73 -1.56
CA ASN A 88 12.83 19.12 -0.68
C ASN A 88 13.02 18.21 0.55
N LEU A 89 12.51 16.97 0.56
CA LEU A 89 12.55 16.11 1.75
C LEU A 89 13.97 15.89 2.28
N GLN A 90 14.92 15.56 1.40
CA GLN A 90 16.33 15.39 1.75
C GLN A 90 17.04 16.68 2.16
N GLN A 91 16.47 17.86 1.85
CA GLN A 91 17.06 19.13 2.26
C GLN A 91 16.70 19.48 3.71
N VAL A 92 15.60 18.90 4.23
CA VAL A 92 15.09 19.20 5.56
C VAL A 92 15.36 18.10 6.58
N THR A 93 15.83 16.93 6.14
CA THR A 93 16.21 15.82 7.01
C THR A 93 17.24 14.90 6.37
N ASP A 94 18.18 14.43 7.19
CA ASP A 94 19.21 13.42 6.88
C ASP A 94 18.69 11.97 6.99
N LYS A 95 17.50 11.77 7.57
CA LYS A 95 17.00 10.46 8.00
C LYS A 95 15.59 10.12 7.51
N GLY A 96 14.81 11.09 7.03
CA GLY A 96 13.36 10.94 6.92
C GLY A 96 12.85 10.29 5.63
N ILE A 97 12.31 9.08 5.75
CA ILE A 97 11.38 8.47 4.77
C ILE A 97 9.95 8.77 5.25
N ILE A 98 9.00 9.04 4.35
CA ILE A 98 7.62 9.30 4.77
C ILE A 98 6.93 7.99 5.17
N GLY A 99 6.33 7.93 6.36
CA GLY A 99 5.53 6.80 6.78
C GLY A 99 4.95 6.91 8.18
N GLY A 100 3.99 6.03 8.47
CA GLY A 100 3.28 5.98 9.75
C GLY A 100 1.96 6.74 9.79
N ASP A 101 1.57 7.37 8.68
CA ASP A 101 0.26 8.00 8.55
C ASP A 101 -0.84 6.94 8.34
N ILE A 102 -2.06 7.25 8.80
CA ILE A 102 -3.25 6.43 8.56
C ILE A 102 -3.57 6.40 7.06
N TYR A 103 -3.60 5.19 6.50
CA TYR A 103 -4.14 4.91 5.18
C TYR A 103 -5.64 4.67 5.30
N ARG A 104 -6.45 5.56 4.70
CA ARG A 104 -7.91 5.53 4.90
C ARG A 104 -8.64 4.46 4.10
N ASN A 105 -7.96 3.73 3.21
CA ASN A 105 -8.57 2.74 2.32
C ASN A 105 -9.87 3.25 1.64
N LYS A 106 -9.85 4.50 1.14
CA LYS A 106 -11.07 5.18 0.63
C LYS A 106 -11.73 4.45 -0.54
N GLU A 107 -10.93 3.77 -1.35
CA GLU A 107 -11.38 2.99 -2.50
C GLU A 107 -11.82 1.56 -2.09
N GLY A 108 -11.63 1.17 -0.82
CA GLY A 108 -12.04 -0.13 -0.32
C GLY A 108 -11.34 -1.31 -1.01
N LYS A 109 -10.08 -1.11 -1.42
CA LYS A 109 -9.29 -2.13 -2.13
C LYS A 109 -8.63 -3.13 -1.19
N LEU A 110 -8.29 -2.73 0.04
CA LEU A 110 -7.79 -3.63 1.06
C LEU A 110 -8.94 -4.21 1.91
N PRO A 111 -8.78 -5.42 2.47
CA PRO A 111 -9.74 -6.00 3.40
C PRO A 111 -10.04 -5.11 4.60
N SER A 112 -11.32 -4.94 4.93
CA SER A 112 -11.78 -4.16 6.08
C SER A 112 -12.37 -5.08 7.14
N ALA A 113 -12.16 -4.77 8.40
CA ALA A 113 -12.74 -5.47 9.54
C ALA A 113 -13.04 -4.44 10.66
N ASP A 114 -13.93 -4.78 11.58
CA ASP A 114 -14.23 -3.90 12.71
C ASP A 114 -12.96 -3.66 13.56
N GLY A 115 -12.73 -2.40 13.92
CA GLY A 115 -11.51 -1.98 14.62
C GLY A 115 -10.20 -2.03 13.79
N ARG A 116 -10.21 -2.45 12.52
CA ARG A 116 -9.01 -2.45 11.67
C ARG A 116 -8.64 -1.04 11.23
N ILE A 117 -7.39 -0.67 11.46
CA ILE A 117 -6.76 0.58 11.04
C ILE A 117 -5.59 0.24 10.13
N TRP A 118 -5.57 0.84 8.95
CA TRP A 118 -4.45 0.74 8.01
C TRP A 118 -3.52 1.94 8.15
N TYR A 119 -2.23 1.68 7.99
CA TYR A 119 -1.15 2.65 7.95
C TYR A 119 -0.36 2.48 6.65
N GLU A 120 0.32 3.53 6.20
CA GLU A 120 1.20 3.51 5.02
C GLU A 120 2.62 3.97 5.35
N ALA A 121 3.60 3.41 4.64
CA ALA A 121 4.98 3.87 4.64
C ALA A 121 5.62 3.75 3.26
N ASP A 122 6.42 4.75 2.87
CA ASP A 122 7.21 4.74 1.65
C ASP A 122 8.29 3.67 1.72
N ILE A 123 8.48 2.92 0.64
CA ILE A 123 9.56 1.95 0.51
C ILE A 123 10.40 2.26 -0.72
N ASN A 124 11.64 1.79 -0.74
CA ASN A 124 12.56 1.96 -1.89
C ASN A 124 12.78 3.45 -2.26
N TYR A 125 12.64 4.36 -1.30
CA TYR A 125 12.88 5.78 -1.51
C TYR A 125 14.39 6.07 -1.49
N THR A 126 14.91 6.62 -2.59
CA THR A 126 16.33 6.91 -2.76
C THR A 126 16.65 8.41 -2.80
N GLY A 127 15.63 9.27 -2.68
CA GLY A 127 15.78 10.72 -2.71
C GLY A 127 14.94 11.41 -3.77
N GLY A 128 14.91 12.75 -3.71
CA GLY A 128 14.10 13.57 -4.61
C GLY A 128 12.60 13.32 -4.49
N MET A 129 11.93 13.08 -5.63
CA MET A 129 10.50 12.81 -5.67
C MET A 129 10.17 11.47 -5.01
N ARG A 130 9.10 11.43 -4.21
CA ARG A 130 8.56 10.17 -3.68
C ARG A 130 8.14 9.28 -4.85
N ASN A 131 8.51 8.00 -4.78
CA ASN A 131 8.16 6.99 -5.79
C ASN A 131 6.70 6.51 -5.64
N SER A 132 6.30 5.49 -6.38
CA SER A 132 4.96 4.86 -6.32
C SER A 132 4.84 3.71 -5.32
N SER A 133 5.91 3.33 -4.62
CA SER A 133 5.98 2.11 -3.83
C SER A 133 5.71 2.34 -2.35
N ARG A 134 4.78 1.58 -1.78
CA ARG A 134 4.40 1.69 -0.36
C ARG A 134 4.18 0.32 0.25
N ILE A 135 4.54 0.18 1.52
CA ILE A 135 4.02 -0.87 2.38
C ILE A 135 2.78 -0.35 3.13
N LEU A 136 1.76 -1.18 3.21
CA LEU A 136 0.50 -0.94 3.92
C LEU A 136 0.44 -1.98 5.02
N TYR A 137 0.29 -1.55 6.26
CA TYR A 137 0.22 -2.47 7.40
C TYR A 137 -0.92 -2.09 8.31
N SER A 138 -1.49 -3.09 8.97
CA SER A 138 -2.66 -2.94 9.82
C SER A 138 -2.29 -3.08 11.29
N ASN A 139 -3.13 -2.56 12.17
CA ASN A 139 -3.01 -2.76 13.62
C ASN A 139 -3.23 -4.21 14.06
N ASP A 140 -3.82 -5.07 13.22
CA ASP A 140 -4.08 -6.49 13.48
C ASP A 140 -3.11 -7.44 12.75
N GLY A 141 -2.00 -6.92 12.20
CA GLY A 141 -0.85 -7.73 11.76
C GLY A 141 -0.85 -8.12 10.28
N LEU A 142 -1.84 -7.71 9.49
CA LEU A 142 -1.79 -7.84 8.03
C LEU A 142 -0.83 -6.80 7.42
N ALA A 143 -0.14 -7.20 6.36
CA ALA A 143 0.72 -6.32 5.57
C ALA A 143 0.60 -6.60 4.06
N PHE A 144 0.62 -5.53 3.28
CA PHE A 144 0.51 -5.52 1.83
C PHE A 144 1.53 -4.56 1.24
N VAL A 145 1.89 -4.76 -0.03
CA VAL A 145 2.72 -3.83 -0.79
C VAL A 145 2.03 -3.41 -2.08
N THR A 146 2.17 -2.13 -2.42
CA THR A 146 1.89 -1.58 -3.74
C THR A 146 3.18 -1.05 -4.34
N TYR A 147 3.39 -1.27 -5.64
CA TYR A 147 4.50 -0.69 -6.41
C TYR A 147 4.01 0.33 -7.45
N ASP A 148 2.70 0.50 -7.57
CA ASP A 148 1.99 1.21 -8.63
C ASP A 148 1.07 2.31 -8.07
N HIS A 149 1.43 2.86 -6.91
CA HIS A 149 0.74 3.98 -6.28
C HIS A 149 -0.72 3.65 -5.91
N TYR A 150 -0.89 2.60 -5.11
CA TYR A 150 -2.16 2.11 -4.55
C TYR A 150 -3.13 1.53 -5.60
N PHE A 151 -2.63 1.20 -6.79
CA PHE A 151 -3.48 0.71 -7.86
C PHE A 151 -3.77 -0.78 -7.69
N THR A 152 -2.73 -1.57 -7.41
CA THR A 152 -2.81 -2.97 -7.01
C THR A 152 -1.99 -3.23 -5.74
N PHE A 153 -2.30 -4.34 -5.07
CA PHE A 153 -1.68 -4.74 -3.80
C PHE A 153 -1.33 -6.21 -3.82
N ASN A 154 -0.20 -6.56 -3.23
CA ASN A 154 0.22 -7.94 -3.01
C ASN A 154 0.37 -8.19 -1.52
N GLN A 155 -0.18 -9.29 -1.02
CA GLN A 155 -0.05 -9.66 0.40
C GLN A 155 1.40 -10.04 0.71
N ILE A 156 1.90 -9.62 1.86
CA ILE A 156 3.21 -10.05 2.37
C ILE A 156 2.99 -11.22 3.35
N PHE A 157 3.76 -12.31 3.17
CA PHE A 157 3.68 -13.53 4.01
C PHE A 157 5.03 -13.97 4.57
#